data_AF-A0A0F6T9Y5-F1
#
_entry.id   AF-A0A0F6T9Y5-F1
#
_cell.length_a   1.000
_cell.length_b   1.000
_cell.length_c   1.000
_cell.angle_alpha   90.00
_cell.angle_beta   90.00
_cell.angle_gamma   90.00
#
_symmetry.space_group_name_H-M   'P 1'
#
loop_
_entity.id
_entity.type
_entity.pdbx_description
1 polymer ?
#
loop_
_entity_poly.entity_id
_entity_poly.type
_entity_poly.pdbx_seq_one_letter_code
_entity_poly.pdbx_strand_id
1 'polypeptide(L)' 'MEIPPPHFGRRKTRVVSANEFVRVELMLPAPIVQRLASESAEIGCSMSRIMARWLRELDVLDGETRVSQEAKGGMPT' A
#
# COMPACT_ATOMS: atom_id res chain seq x y z
N MET A 1 0.47 42.28 6.04
CA MET A 1 0.21 41.11 6.92
C MET A 1 0.64 39.89 6.12
N GLU A 2 1.81 39.34 6.42
CA GLU A 2 2.38 38.23 5.67
C GLU A 2 1.83 36.91 6.21
N ILE A 3 1.25 36.09 5.34
CA ILE A 3 0.72 34.77 5.68
C ILE A 3 1.89 33.78 5.70
N PRO A 4 2.12 33.01 6.78
CA PRO A 4 3.23 32.07 6.85
C PRO A 4 3.12 30.97 5.79
N PRO A 5 4.25 30.39 5.34
CA PRO A 5 4.23 29.26 4.42
C PRO A 5 3.50 28.06 5.04
N PRO A 6 2.73 27.29 4.25
CA PRO A 6 2.07 26.11 4.75
C PRO A 6 3.10 25.09 5.28
N HIS A 7 2.98 24.75 6.57
CA HIS A 7 3.84 23.80 7.29
C HIS A 7 3.66 22.34 6.82
N PHE A 8 2.66 22.05 5.98
CA PHE A 8 2.43 20.75 5.39
C PHE A 8 2.88 20.74 3.93
N GLY A 9 3.95 19.97 3.68
CA GLY A 9 4.68 19.91 2.42
C GLY A 9 3.80 19.76 1.18
N ARG A 10 4.20 20.53 0.15
CA ARG A 10 3.83 20.41 -1.26
C ARG A 10 3.27 19.03 -1.63
N ARG A 11 2.04 19.01 -2.13
CA ARG A 11 1.54 17.91 -2.97
C ARG A 11 2.34 17.89 -4.28
N LYS A 12 3.50 17.24 -4.27
CA LYS A 12 4.06 16.68 -5.51
C LYS A 12 3.13 15.54 -5.91
N THR A 13 2.45 15.69 -7.05
CA THR A 13 1.80 14.59 -7.74
C THR A 13 2.90 13.58 -8.06
N ARG A 14 3.07 12.57 -7.20
CA ARG A 14 3.94 11.44 -7.52
C ARG A 14 3.17 10.63 -8.56
N VAL A 15 3.59 10.72 -9.81
CA VAL A 15 3.19 9.75 -10.83
C VAL A 15 3.80 8.43 -10.40
N VAL A 16 2.96 7.54 -9.86
CA VAL A 16 3.35 6.17 -9.55
C VAL A 16 3.29 5.40 -10.87
N SER A 17 4.29 4.57 -11.17
CA SER A 17 4.21 3.64 -12.30
C SER A 17 2.98 2.77 -12.11
N ALA A 18 2.31 2.37 -13.20
CA ALA A 18 1.07 1.59 -13.12
C ALA A 18 1.20 0.27 -12.33
N ASN A 19 2.43 -0.16 -12.02
CA ASN A 19 2.74 -1.50 -11.55
C ASN A 19 3.22 -1.62 -10.10
N GLU A 20 3.30 -0.55 -9.29
CA GLU A 20 3.93 -0.71 -7.97
C GLU A 20 3.04 -0.48 -6.76
N PHE A 21 2.28 0.62 -6.61
CA PHE A 21 1.41 0.77 -5.42
C PHE A 21 0.21 1.70 -5.65
N VAL A 22 -0.99 1.26 -5.23
CA VAL A 22 -2.21 2.09 -5.21
C VAL A 22 -2.38 2.71 -3.83
N ARG A 23 -2.66 4.02 -3.77
CA ARG A 23 -3.03 4.69 -2.52
C ARG A 23 -4.53 4.62 -2.33
N VAL A 24 -4.96 4.06 -1.20
CA VAL A 24 -6.37 3.95 -0.82
C VAL A 24 -6.63 4.76 0.44
N GLU A 25 -7.75 5.46 0.48
CA GLU A 25 -8.27 6.10 1.69
C GLU A 25 -9.31 5.18 2.33
N LEU A 26 -9.21 4.95 3.63
CA LEU A 26 -10.06 4.01 4.37
C LEU A 26 -10.72 4.72 5.53
N MET A 27 -12.04 4.55 5.65
CA MET A 27 -12.77 4.92 6.85
C MET A 27 -12.93 3.67 7.72
N LEU A 28 -12.33 3.68 8.90
CA LEU A 28 -12.34 2.56 9.82
C LEU A 28 -12.99 2.97 11.15
N PRO A 29 -13.73 2.06 11.80
CA PRO A 29 -14.16 2.24 13.18
C PRO A 29 -13.00 2.60 14.12
N ALA A 30 -13.23 3.52 15.06
CA ALA A 30 -12.21 3.97 16.01
C ALA A 30 -11.49 2.81 16.75
N PRO A 31 -12.17 1.73 17.20
CA PRO A 31 -11.48 0.60 17.85
C PRO A 31 -10.47 -0.10 16.94
N ILE A 32 -10.74 -0.17 15.64
CA ILE A 32 -9.82 -0.78 14.66
C ILE A 32 -8.59 0.11 14.48
N VAL A 33 -8.78 1.43 14.42
CA VAL A 33 -7.65 2.39 14.34
C VAL A 33 -6.78 2.33 15.60
N GLN A 34 -7.38 2.19 16.78
CA GLN A 34 -6.66 2.02 18.04
C GLN A 34 -5.81 0.74 18.05
N ARG A 35 -6.41 -0.39 17.64
CA ARG A 35 -5.68 -1.65 17.54
C ARG A 35 -4.52 -1.56 16.55
N LEU A 36 -4.76 -0.94 15.38
CA LEU A 36 -3.73 -0.70 14.36
C LEU A 36 -2.57 0.13 14.90
N ALA A 37 -2.87 1.17 15.70
CA ALA A 37 -1.87 2.01 16.34
C ALA A 37 -1.05 1.22 17.38
N SER A 38 -1.70 0.44 18.25
CA SER A 38 -1.02 -0.39 19.27
C SER A 38 -0.04 -1.38 18.62
N GLU A 39 -0.52 -2.18 17.66
CA GLU A 39 0.32 -3.16 16.96
C GLU A 39 1.50 -2.48 16.23
N SER A 40 1.28 -1.29 15.66
CA SER A 40 2.34 -0.53 15.00
C SER A 40 3.43 -0.07 15.96
N ALA A 41 3.05 0.35 17.17
CA ALA A 41 3.97 0.81 18.21
C ALA A 41 4.74 -0.36 18.82
N GLU A 42 4.07 -1.48 19.07
CA GLU A 42 4.69 -2.71 19.61
C GLU A 42 5.74 -3.29 18.66
N ILE A 43 5.45 -3.33 17.35
CA ILE A 43 6.36 -3.88 16.33
C ILE A 43 7.41 -2.84 15.90
N GLY A 44 7.16 -1.55 16.11
CA GLY A 44 8.04 -0.47 15.65
C GLY A 44 7.98 -0.25 14.13
N CYS A 45 6.78 -0.26 13.54
CA CYS A 45 6.60 0.01 12.11
C CYS A 45 5.40 0.92 11.82
N SER A 46 5.19 1.30 10.55
CA SER A 46 4.07 2.18 10.21
C SER A 46 2.72 1.47 10.26
N MET A 47 1.65 2.18 10.63
CA MET A 47 0.27 1.68 10.60
C MET A 47 -0.12 1.14 9.21
N SER A 48 0.37 1.75 8.13
CA SER A 48 0.15 1.27 6.75
C SER A 48 0.79 -0.10 6.49
N ARG A 49 1.92 -0.43 7.13
CA ARG A 49 2.57 -1.74 7.01
C ARG A 49 1.77 -2.83 7.72
N ILE A 50 1.22 -2.52 8.91
CA ILE A 50 0.31 -3.43 9.62
C ILE A 50 -0.97 -3.63 8.82
N MET A 51 -1.58 -2.56 8.30
CA MET A 51 -2.78 -2.65 7.46
C MET A 51 -2.53 -3.52 6.22
N ALA A 52 -1.42 -3.33 5.52
CA ALA A 52 -1.06 -4.17 4.38
C ALA A 52 -0.85 -5.65 4.78
N ARG A 53 -0.38 -5.93 6.01
CA ARG A 53 -0.29 -7.30 6.54
C ARG A 53 -1.69 -7.88 6.76
N TRP A 54 -2.57 -7.20 7.49
CA TRP A 54 -3.94 -7.65 7.71
C TRP A 54 -4.68 -7.88 6.39
N LEU A 55 -4.51 -6.99 5.41
CA LEU A 55 -5.12 -7.14 4.09
C LEU A 55 -4.61 -8.37 3.33
N ARG A 56 -3.34 -8.73 3.47
CA ARG A 56 -2.79 -9.98 2.90
C ARG A 56 -3.35 -11.23 3.59
N GLU A 57 -3.53 -11.17 4.91
CA GLU A 57 -4.06 -12.29 5.71
C GLU A 57 -5.54 -12.58 5.43
N LEU A 58 -6.27 -11.62 4.84
CA LEU A 58 -7.69 -11.79 4.54
C LEU A 58 -7.97 -12.66 3.29
N ASP A 59 -6.96 -13.19 2.60
CA ASP A 59 -7.06 -13.98 1.33
C ASP A 59 -7.83 -13.28 0.18
N VAL A 60 -8.33 -12.06 0.38
CA VAL A 60 -9.06 -11.29 -0.63
C VAL A 60 -8.14 -10.78 -1.76
N LEU A 61 -6.83 -10.74 -1.53
CA LEU A 61 -5.85 -10.21 -2.49
C LEU A 61 -5.17 -11.28 -3.36
N ASP A 62 -5.50 -12.56 -3.20
CA ASP A 62 -4.96 -13.65 -4.03
C ASP A 62 -5.72 -13.77 -5.37
N GLY A 63 -6.03 -12.62 -5.97
CA GLY A 63 -6.56 -12.55 -7.32
C GLY A 63 -5.48 -13.03 -8.28
N GLU A 64 -5.62 -14.28 -8.76
CA GLU A 64 -4.80 -14.97 -9.75
C GLU A 64 -3.91 -14.02 -10.58
N THR A 65 -2.70 -13.75 -10.09
CA THR A 65 -1.63 -13.31 -10.98
C THR A 65 -0.99 -14.55 -11.57
N ARG A 66 -1.77 -15.31 -12.35
CA ARG A 66 -1.20 -16.23 -13.33
C ARG A 66 -0.60 -15.37 -14.44
N VAL A 67 0.62 -14.91 -14.22
CA VAL A 67 1.49 -14.55 -15.35
C VAL A 67 1.70 -15.84 -16.12
N SER A 68 0.89 -16.05 -17.15
CA SER A 68 1.19 -17.03 -18.19
C SER A 68 2.61 -16.73 -18.66
N GLN A 69 3.54 -17.58 -18.27
CA GLN A 69 4.83 -17.68 -18.94
C GLN A 69 4.50 -18.05 -20.39
N GLU A 70 4.56 -17.07 -21.29
CA GLU A 70 4.73 -17.36 -22.71
C GLU A 70 6.04 -18.11 -22.85
N ALA A 71 5.93 -19.44 -22.93
CA ALA A 71 6.96 -20.32 -23.43
C ALA A 71 7.25 -19.92 -24.88
N LYS A 72 8.21 -19.01 -25.09
CA LYS A 72 8.88 -18.93 -26.38
C LYS A 72 9.77 -20.16 -26.53
N GLY A 73 9.18 -21.21 -27.09
CA GLY A 73 9.91 -22.32 -27.67
C GLY A 73 10.88 -21.80 -28.72
N GLY A 74 12.17 -21.85 -28.40
CA GLY A 74 13.24 -21.75 -29.38
C GLY A 74 13.42 -23.12 -30.04
N MET A 75 13.07 -23.22 -31.32
CA MET A 75 13.36 -24.36 -32.17
C MET A 75 14.87 -24.43 -32.45
N PRO A 76 15.56 -25.58 -32.36
CA PRO A 76 16.91 -25.71 -32.86
C PRO A 76 16.87 -26.01 -34.36
N THR A 77 17.65 -25.27 -35.13
CA THR A 77 18.11 -25.66 -36.48
C THR A 77 19.61 -25.78 -36.45
#